data_AF-A0A060BWB2-F1
#
_entry.id   AF-A0A060BWB2-F1
#
_cell.length_a   1.000
_cell.length_b   1.000
_cell.length_c   1.000
_cell.angle_alpha   90.00
_cell.angle_beta   90.00
_cell.angle_gamma   90.00
#
_symmetry.space_group_name_H-M   'P 1'
#
loop_
_entity.id
_entity.type
_entity.pdbx_description
1 polymer ?
#
loop_
_entity_poly.entity_id
_entity_poly.type
_entity_poly.pdbx_seq_one_letter_code
_entity_poly.pdbx_strand_id
1 'polypeptide(L)' 'MVVCFQIGGYDPCTITDFEVPKGFGLRQTIADTLGIGGIMRGLRTVPHLWRICEDML' A
#
# COMPACT_ATOMS: atom_id res chain seq x y z
N MET A 1 -6.76 -12.72 -16.39
CA MET A 1 -5.92 -12.65 -15.17
C MET A 1 -6.73 -11.98 -14.08
N VAL A 2 -6.70 -12.50 -12.85
CA VAL A 2 -7.32 -11.87 -11.68
C VAL A 2 -6.23 -11.63 -10.66
N VAL A 3 -6.13 -10.41 -10.13
CA VAL A 3 -5.13 -10.05 -9.12
C VAL A 3 -5.84 -9.41 -7.92
N CYS A 4 -5.59 -9.98 -6.74
CA CYS A 4 -5.97 -9.42 -5.45
C CYS A 4 -4.76 -9.58 -4.53
N PHE A 5 -4.10 -8.47 -4.22
CA PHE A 5 -2.91 -8.48 -3.38
C PHE A 5 -3.00 -7.40 -2.32
N GLN A 6 -2.40 -7.70 -1.17
CA GLN A 6 -2.09 -6.74 -0.11
C GLN A 6 -0.58 -6.82 0.13
N ILE A 7 0.18 -6.05 -0.63
CA ILE A 7 1.64 -6.12 -0.59
C ILE A 7 2.12 -5.67 0.78
N GLY A 8 2.87 -6.55 1.46
CA GLY A 8 3.37 -6.31 2.80
C GLY A 8 2.40 -6.66 3.95
N GLY A 9 1.21 -7.18 3.65
CA GLY A 9 0.30 -7.73 4.65
C GLY A 9 -0.30 -6.69 5.61
N TYR A 10 -1.04 -7.17 6.60
CA TYR A 10 -1.61 -6.33 7.66
C TYR A 10 -0.51 -5.87 8.62
N ASP A 11 0.26 -6.83 9.14
CA ASP A 11 1.48 -6.63 9.90
C ASP A 11 2.69 -6.95 9.00
N PRO A 12 3.62 -6.01 8.75
CA PRO A 12 3.75 -4.70 9.40
C PRO A 12 3.10 -3.53 8.64
N CYS A 13 2.69 -3.71 7.39
CA CYS A 13 2.52 -2.56 6.49
C CYS A 13 1.27 -1.76 6.76
N THR A 14 0.11 -2.42 6.86
CA THR A 14 -1.13 -1.71 7.21
C THR A 14 -0.97 -1.03 8.56
N ILE A 15 -0.38 -1.69 9.56
CA ILE A 15 -0.12 -1.05 10.87
C ILE A 15 0.77 0.19 10.72
N THR A 16 1.85 0.09 9.96
CA THR A 16 2.78 1.20 9.70
C THR A 16 2.08 2.36 8.99
N ASP A 17 1.21 2.07 8.03
CA ASP A 17 0.46 3.06 7.26
C ASP A 17 -0.46 3.92 8.14
N PHE A 18 -0.87 3.41 9.31
CA PHE A 18 -1.65 4.15 10.31
C PHE A 18 -0.79 4.75 11.44
N GLU A 19 0.13 3.98 12.03
CA GLU A 19 0.85 4.41 13.23
C GLU A 19 1.91 5.48 12.94
N VAL A 20 2.58 5.43 11.79
CA VAL A 20 3.58 6.46 11.43
C VAL A 20 2.91 7.83 11.28
N PRO A 21 1.88 8.03 10.44
CA PRO A 21 1.20 9.32 10.31
C PRO A 21 0.55 9.78 11.61
N LYS A 22 0.01 8.85 12.41
CA LYS A 22 -0.60 9.14 13.70
C LYS A 22 0.41 9.72 14.69
N GLY A 23 1.67 9.29 14.65
CA GLY A 23 2.77 9.90 15.39
C GLY A 23 3.03 11.37 15.04
N PHE A 24 2.64 11.80 13.84
CA PHE A 24 2.69 13.20 13.38
C PHE A 24 1.33 13.93 13.50
N GLY A 25 0.36 13.36 14.22
CA GLY A 25 -0.97 13.95 14.39
C GLY A 25 -1.90 13.77 13.18
N LEU A 26 -1.47 13.06 12.13
CA LEU A 26 -2.29 12.78 10.95
C LEU A 26 -2.98 11.42 11.08
N ARG A 27 -4.31 11.45 11.26
CA ARG A 27 -5.13 10.22 11.30
C ARG A 27 -5.74 9.96 9.92
N GLN A 28 -5.72 8.71 9.50
CA GLN A 28 -6.34 8.25 8.27
C GLN A 28 -7.50 7.30 8.62
N THR A 29 -8.56 7.29 7.81
CA THR A 29 -9.69 6.36 8.03
C THR A 29 -9.38 4.97 7.48
N ILE A 30 -8.96 4.88 6.21
CA ILE A 30 -8.68 3.60 5.51
C ILE A 30 -7.23 3.49 5.01
N ALA A 31 -6.60 4.62 4.63
CA ALA A 31 -5.18 4.68 4.24
C ALA A 31 -4.77 3.84 3.01
N ASP A 32 -5.70 3.40 2.15
CA ASP A 32 -5.40 2.49 1.02
C ASP A 32 -5.48 3.13 -0.38
N THR A 33 -6.02 4.34 -0.50
CA THR A 33 -6.29 4.99 -1.79
C THR A 33 -5.56 6.34 -1.94
N LEU A 34 -5.81 7.29 -1.02
CA LEU A 34 -5.22 8.63 -1.02
C LEU A 34 -4.49 8.91 0.31
N GLY A 35 -3.85 10.08 0.39
CA GLY A 35 -3.08 10.49 1.56
C GLY A 35 -1.75 9.78 1.67
N ILE A 36 -1.08 9.94 2.82
CA ILE A 36 0.25 9.34 3.04
C ILE A 36 0.21 7.80 3.02
N GLY A 37 -0.88 7.19 3.49
CA GLY A 37 -1.09 5.74 3.41
C GLY A 37 -1.22 5.25 1.97
N GLY A 38 -2.01 5.95 1.14
CA GLY A 38 -2.11 5.66 -0.28
C GLY A 38 -0.76 5.78 -1.01
N ILE A 39 0.04 6.79 -0.67
CA ILE A 39 1.40 6.97 -1.23
C ILE A 39 2.33 5.81 -0.83
N MET A 40 2.40 5.48 0.46
CA MET A 40 3.24 4.38 0.97
C MET A 40 2.84 3.03 0.35
N ARG A 41 1.53 2.75 0.28
CA ARG A 41 0.98 1.56 -0.37
C ARG A 41 1.29 1.54 -1.86
N GLY A 42 1.12 2.67 -2.55
CA GLY A 42 1.38 2.81 -3.98
C GLY A 42 2.84 2.51 -4.32
N LEU A 43 3.79 3.12 -3.60
CA LEU A 43 5.21 2.89 -3.76
C LEU A 43 5.59 1.41 -3.62
N ARG A 44 4.95 0.71 -2.67
CA ARG A 44 5.19 -0.72 -2.47
C ARG A 44 4.50 -1.59 -3.51
N THR A 45 3.37 -1.17 -4.07
CA THR A 45 2.52 -2.00 -4.93
C THR A 45 2.89 -1.92 -6.41
N VAL A 46 3.24 -0.73 -6.92
CA VAL A 46 3.50 -0.50 -8.35
C VAL A 46 4.54 -1.45 -8.96
N PRO A 47 5.70 -1.75 -8.30
CA PRO A 47 6.69 -2.66 -8.88
C PRO A 47 6.16 -4.09 -9.10
N HIS A 48 5.29 -4.59 -8.20
CA HIS A 48 4.69 -5.91 -8.34
C HIS A 48 3.68 -5.94 -9.49
N LEU A 49 2.85 -4.91 -9.59
CA LEU A 49 1.88 -4.80 -10.69
C LEU A 49 2.60 -4.71 -12.05
N TRP A 50 3.69 -3.95 -12.12
CA TRP A 50 4.50 -3.83 -13.33
C TRP A 50 5.07 -5.17 -13.79
N ARG A 51 5.64 -5.95 -12.87
CA ARG A 51 6.19 -7.27 -13.19
C ARG A 51 5.13 -8.25 -13.69
N ILE A 52 3.93 -8.20 -13.12
CA ILE A 52 2.80 -8.99 -13.61
C ILE A 52 2.46 -8.58 -15.05
N CYS A 53 2.46 -7.29 -15.38
CA CYS A 53 2.25 -6.82 -16.74
C CYS A 53 3.34 -7.32 -17.70
N GLU A 54 4.60 -7.38 -17.26
CA GLU A 54 5.72 -7.93 -18.04
C GLU A 54 5.55 -9.43 -18.30
N ASP A 55 5.11 -10.21 -17.32
CA ASP A 55 4.87 -11.65 -17.45
C ASP A 55 3.69 -11.99 -18.38
N MET A 56 2.85 -11.00 -18.72
CA MET A 56 1.70 -11.15 -19.62
C MET A 56 2.01 -10.92 -21.10
N LEU A 57 3.17 -10.34 -21.42
CA LEU A 57 3.62 -10.04 -22.79
C LEU A 57 4.34 -11.25 -23.40
#